data_AF-A0A8E1W5M9-F1
#
_entry.id   AF-A0A8E1W5M9-F1
#
_cell.length_a   1.000
_cell.length_b   1.000
_cell.length_c   1.000
_cell.angle_alpha   90.00
_cell.angle_beta   90.00
_cell.angle_gamma   90.00
#
_symmetry.space_group_name_H-M   'P 1'
#
loop_
_entity.id
_entity.type
_entity.pdbx_description
1 polymer ?
#
loop_
_entity_poly.entity_id
_entity_poly.type
_entity_poly.pdbx_seq_one_letter_code
_entity_poly.pdbx_strand_id
1 'polypeptide(L)'
;MNSEALKRGAVAGMIGGVVMAMWSMIVLAVTGSGFWTPLNLIAHTVWRSAPLGASFSVGALVIGLVIHMMMSMILGMVLAAAIAGVAPLRRNQAVLAMAGMVVGLVVWLIMQYGVWKVVDAEAARAFTPWVFAVGHLMYGAVTALVVGTRAATRRASTAQGLSA
;
A
#
# COMPACT_ATOMS: atom_id res chain seq x y z
N MET A 1 14.80 14.72 -8.28
CA MET A 1 13.43 14.68 -7.70
C MET A 1 13.48 15.28 -6.29
N ASN A 2 12.51 16.12 -5.89
CA ASN A 2 12.55 16.83 -4.60
C ASN A 2 12.32 15.85 -3.42
N SER A 3 13.15 15.91 -2.38
CA SER A 3 13.04 15.09 -1.15
C SER A 3 11.67 15.23 -0.48
N GLU A 4 11.04 16.40 -0.60
CA GLU A 4 9.70 16.65 -0.09
C GLU A 4 8.62 15.85 -0.82
N ALA A 5 8.78 15.60 -2.13
CA ALA A 5 7.85 14.77 -2.88
C ALA A 5 7.95 13.29 -2.44
N LEU A 6 9.17 12.82 -2.17
CA LEU A 6 9.41 11.48 -1.64
C LEU A 6 8.81 11.31 -0.24
N LYS A 7 9.05 12.24 0.69
CA LYS A 7 8.43 12.19 2.03
C LYS A 7 6.90 12.15 1.95
N ARG A 8 6.30 12.92 1.06
CA ARG A 8 4.85 12.90 0.81
C ARG A 8 4.37 11.55 0.29
N GLY A 9 5.09 10.98 -0.67
CA GLY A 9 4.83 9.65 -1.19
C GLY A 9 4.92 8.58 -0.11
N ALA A 10 5.93 8.64 0.74
CA ALA A 10 6.08 7.70 1.86
C ALA A 10 4.88 7.78 2.82
N VAL A 11 4.47 8.98 3.23
CA VAL A 11 3.30 9.16 4.12
C VAL A 11 2.00 8.73 3.43
N ALA A 12 1.83 9.06 2.15
CA ALA A 12 0.66 8.61 1.39
C ALA A 12 0.61 7.08 1.29
N GLY A 13 1.76 6.45 1.06
CA GLY A 13 1.93 5.01 1.04
C GLY A 13 1.57 4.37 2.37
N MET A 14 2.04 4.91 3.51
CA MET A 14 1.62 4.42 4.83
C MET A 14 0.10 4.45 5.01
N ILE A 15 -0.55 5.56 4.64
CA ILE A 15 -2.01 5.70 4.77
C ILE A 15 -2.72 4.67 3.89
N GLY A 16 -2.33 4.52 2.63
CA GLY A 16 -2.87 3.48 1.76
C GLY A 16 -2.61 2.07 2.29
N GLY A 17 -1.42 1.84 2.86
CA GLY A 17 -1.00 0.57 3.44
C GLY A 17 -1.85 0.17 4.64
N VAL A 18 -2.18 1.14 5.51
CA VAL A 18 -3.10 0.91 6.64
C VAL A 18 -4.49 0.53 6.14
N VAL A 19 -5.03 1.24 5.14
CA VAL A 19 -6.35 0.91 4.56
C VAL A 19 -6.36 -0.51 4.00
N MET A 20 -5.34 -0.88 3.23
CA MET A 20 -5.18 -2.22 2.68
C MET A 20 -5.03 -3.31 3.75
N ALA A 21 -4.23 -3.04 4.80
CA ALA A 21 -4.04 -3.97 5.91
C ALA A 21 -5.37 -4.22 6.62
N MET A 22 -6.08 -3.16 6.99
CA MET A 22 -7.36 -3.27 7.69
C MET A 22 -8.41 -3.97 6.84
N TRP A 23 -8.51 -3.64 5.55
CA TRP A 23 -9.34 -4.38 4.61
C TRP A 23 -9.06 -5.88 4.66
N SER A 24 -7.80 -6.27 4.51
CA SER A 24 -7.41 -7.68 4.45
C SER A 24 -7.66 -8.39 5.79
N MET A 25 -7.32 -7.75 6.91
CA MET A 25 -7.50 -8.30 8.25
C MET A 25 -8.99 -8.51 8.58
N ILE A 26 -9.84 -7.53 8.24
CA ILE A 26 -11.30 -7.63 8.47
C ILE A 26 -11.90 -8.72 7.57
N VAL A 27 -11.59 -8.71 6.28
CA VAL A 27 -12.17 -9.68 5.32
C VAL A 27 -11.75 -11.09 5.68
N LEU A 28 -10.47 -11.33 5.95
CA LEU A 28 -9.98 -12.66 6.35
C LEU A 28 -10.56 -13.11 7.70
N ALA A 29 -10.83 -12.19 8.63
CA ALA A 29 -11.52 -12.52 9.87
C ALA A 29 -12.96 -13.03 9.59
N VAL A 30 -13.73 -12.31 8.77
CA VAL A 30 -15.14 -12.68 8.50
C VAL A 30 -15.28 -13.86 7.53
N THR A 31 -14.26 -14.16 6.72
CA THR A 31 -14.24 -15.36 5.84
C THR A 31 -13.58 -16.57 6.51
N GLY A 32 -13.25 -16.50 7.80
CA GLY A 32 -12.76 -17.65 8.58
C GLY A 32 -11.25 -17.94 8.50
N SER A 33 -10.48 -17.16 7.75
CA SER A 33 -9.02 -17.28 7.69
C SER A 33 -8.32 -16.64 8.90
N GLY A 34 -8.97 -15.69 9.57
CA GLY A 34 -8.50 -15.04 10.79
C GLY A 34 -7.95 -13.62 10.61
N PHE A 35 -8.13 -12.80 11.65
CA PHE A 35 -7.75 -11.37 11.65
C PHE A 35 -6.23 -11.15 11.53
N TRP A 36 -5.44 -11.98 12.21
CA TRP A 36 -3.97 -11.82 12.29
C TRP A 36 -3.22 -12.38 11.07
N THR A 37 -3.92 -13.13 10.22
CA THR A 37 -3.36 -13.87 9.10
C THR A 37 -2.50 -13.00 8.16
N PRO A 38 -2.91 -11.79 7.73
CA PRO A 38 -2.06 -10.97 6.88
C PRO A 38 -0.68 -10.65 7.47
N LEU A 39 -0.64 -10.25 8.75
CA LEU A 39 0.62 -9.86 9.39
C LEU A 39 1.51 -11.07 9.68
N ASN A 40 0.89 -12.19 10.06
CA ASN A 40 1.54 -13.47 10.24
C ASN A 40 2.25 -13.94 8.96
N LEU A 41 1.53 -13.91 7.83
CA LEU A 41 2.05 -14.31 6.54
C LEU A 41 3.16 -13.38 6.02
N ILE A 42 3.08 -12.08 6.31
CA ILE A 42 4.18 -11.14 6.01
C ILE A 42 5.40 -11.45 6.88
N ALA A 43 5.22 -11.67 8.18
CA ALA A 43 6.32 -12.00 9.08
C ALA A 43 7.00 -13.32 8.68
N HIS A 44 6.24 -14.31 8.23
CA HIS A 44 6.75 -15.62 7.81
C HIS A 44 7.77 -15.54 6.65
N THR A 45 7.70 -14.49 5.83
CA THR A 45 8.65 -14.27 4.74
C THR A 45 10.11 -14.12 5.21
N VAL A 46 10.32 -13.64 6.45
CA VAL A 46 11.65 -13.45 7.04
C VAL A 46 11.86 -14.25 8.33
N TRP A 47 10.78 -14.68 8.98
CA TRP A 47 10.80 -15.45 10.22
C TRP A 47 9.92 -16.70 10.09
N ARG A 48 10.54 -17.83 9.71
CA ARG A 48 9.85 -19.10 9.41
C ARG A 48 9.07 -19.72 10.57
N SER A 49 9.29 -19.28 11.81
CA SER A 49 8.49 -19.74 12.95
C SER A 49 7.25 -18.88 13.20
N ALA A 50 7.02 -17.83 12.41
CA ALA A 50 5.77 -17.08 12.46
C ALA A 50 4.58 -17.99 12.08
N PRO A 51 3.38 -17.77 12.64
CA PRO A 51 2.21 -18.55 12.26
C PRO A 51 1.87 -18.39 10.77
N LEU A 52 1.22 -19.40 10.18
CA LEU A 52 0.68 -19.34 8.82
C LEU A 52 -0.84 -19.07 8.78
N GLY A 53 -1.47 -18.98 9.94
CA GLY A 53 -2.93 -18.83 10.07
C GLY A 53 -3.31 -17.76 11.08
N ALA A 54 -4.46 -17.95 11.73
CA ALA A 54 -5.12 -16.94 12.56
C ALA A 54 -4.47 -16.67 13.93
N SER A 55 -3.52 -17.50 14.37
CA SER A 55 -2.97 -17.43 15.74
C SER A 55 -2.31 -16.09 16.02
N PHE A 56 -2.65 -15.47 17.15
CA PHE A 56 -2.00 -14.24 17.57
C PHE A 56 -0.54 -14.51 17.97
N SER A 57 0.38 -13.66 17.49
CA SER A 57 1.79 -13.67 17.86
C SER A 57 2.32 -12.24 17.90
N VAL A 58 2.84 -11.82 19.05
CA VAL A 58 3.40 -10.46 19.22
C VAL A 58 4.58 -10.24 18.28
N GLY A 59 5.45 -11.24 18.12
CA GLY A 59 6.58 -11.16 17.21
C GLY A 59 6.13 -10.97 15.75
N ALA A 60 5.11 -11.71 15.33
CA ALA A 60 4.60 -11.64 13.97
C ALA A 60 3.84 -10.34 13.70
N LEU A 61 3.10 -9.83 14.70
CA LEU A 61 2.48 -8.51 14.66
C LEU A 61 3.52 -7.42 14.40
N VAL A 62 4.61 -7.37 15.18
CA VAL A 62 5.64 -6.33 15.06
C VAL A 62 6.38 -6.45 13.73
N ILE A 63 6.89 -7.64 13.39
CA ILE A 63 7.67 -7.86 12.17
C ILE A 63 6.80 -7.61 10.92
N GLY A 64 5.60 -8.18 10.90
CA GLY A 64 4.65 -8.03 9.80
C GLY A 64 4.26 -6.57 9.58
N LEU A 65 3.99 -5.83 10.66
CA LEU A 65 3.64 -4.41 10.57
C LEU A 65 4.80 -3.56 10.06
N VAL A 66 6.03 -3.78 10.55
CA VAL A 66 7.22 -3.04 10.10
C VAL A 66 7.47 -3.26 8.62
N ILE A 67 7.49 -4.53 8.17
CA ILE A 67 7.71 -4.86 6.75
C ILE A 67 6.61 -4.26 5.89
N HIS A 68 5.35 -4.39 6.31
CA HIS A 68 4.22 -3.83 5.57
C HIS A 68 4.30 -2.31 5.44
N MET A 69 4.64 -1.61 6.53
CA MET A 69 4.78 -0.15 6.51
C MET A 69 5.96 0.29 5.65
N MET A 70 7.12 -0.38 5.74
CA MET A 70 8.28 -0.07 4.91
C MET A 70 7.99 -0.26 3.42
N MET A 71 7.38 -1.38 3.05
CA MET A 71 6.99 -1.64 1.65
C MET A 71 5.95 -0.65 1.15
N SER A 72 4.96 -0.31 1.99
CA SER A 72 3.95 0.69 1.68
C SER A 72 4.57 2.07 1.45
N MET A 73 5.56 2.48 2.28
CA MET A 73 6.30 3.73 2.07
C MET A 73 7.06 3.73 0.75
N ILE A 74 7.78 2.65 0.44
CA ILE A 74 8.58 2.52 -0.79
C ILE A 74 7.69 2.62 -2.02
N LEU A 75 6.60 1.85 -2.06
CA LEU A 75 5.66 1.88 -3.18
C LEU A 75 4.96 3.24 -3.29
N GLY A 76 4.66 3.90 -2.17
CA GLY A 76 4.08 5.24 -2.16
C GLY A 76 5.03 6.31 -2.70
N MET A 77 6.32 6.20 -2.39
CA MET A 77 7.38 7.03 -2.98
C MET A 77 7.46 6.85 -4.50
N VAL A 78 7.42 5.60 -4.98
CA VAL A 78 7.44 5.29 -6.41
C VAL A 78 6.21 5.85 -7.12
N LEU A 79 5.02 5.66 -6.55
CA LEU A 79 3.78 6.19 -7.14
C LEU A 79 3.77 7.73 -7.16
N ALA A 80 4.25 8.38 -6.10
CA ALA A 80 4.37 9.84 -6.08
C ALA A 80 5.34 10.36 -7.15
N ALA A 81 6.46 9.66 -7.37
CA ALA A 81 7.41 9.97 -8.44
C ALA A 81 6.76 9.84 -9.82
N ALA A 82 6.02 8.75 -10.06
CA ALA A 82 5.31 8.52 -11.32
C ALA A 82 4.24 9.60 -11.59
N ILE A 83 3.42 9.94 -10.59
CA ILE A 83 2.39 11.00 -10.72
C ILE A 83 3.03 12.36 -11.00
N ALA A 84 4.18 12.66 -10.39
CA ALA A 84 4.88 13.92 -10.63
C ALA A 84 5.39 14.05 -12.08
N GLY A 85 5.77 12.94 -12.71
CA GLY A 85 6.28 12.91 -14.09
C GLY A 85 5.19 12.94 -15.17
N VAL A 86 3.92 12.69 -14.85
CA VAL A 86 2.85 12.55 -15.84
C VAL A 86 1.75 13.59 -15.62
N ALA A 87 1.91 14.76 -16.25
CA ALA A 87 1.00 15.91 -16.09
C ALA A 87 -0.51 15.59 -16.27
N PRO A 88 -0.94 14.76 -17.25
CA PRO A 88 -2.35 14.40 -17.42
C PRO A 88 -2.98 13.70 -16.21
N LEU A 89 -2.20 12.97 -15.40
CA LEU A 89 -2.73 12.28 -14.22
C LEU A 89 -3.27 13.26 -13.18
N ARG A 90 -2.75 14.49 -13.15
CA ARG A 90 -3.09 15.50 -12.14
C ARG A 90 -4.31 16.34 -12.50
N ARG A 91 -5.03 15.98 -13.56
CA ARG A 91 -6.14 16.75 -14.13
C ARG A 91 -7.37 16.77 -13.23
N ASN A 92 -7.72 15.64 -12.63
CA ASN A 92 -8.80 15.55 -11.64
C ASN A 92 -8.59 14.35 -10.69
N GLN A 93 -9.37 14.32 -9.60
CA GLN A 93 -9.25 13.29 -8.56
C GLN A 93 -9.63 11.89 -9.05
N ALA A 94 -10.63 11.77 -9.94
CA ALA A 94 -11.07 10.47 -10.46
C ALA A 94 -9.97 9.80 -11.30
N VAL A 95 -9.30 10.56 -12.16
CA VAL A 95 -8.16 10.09 -12.96
C VAL A 95 -7.00 9.66 -12.05
N LEU A 96 -6.70 10.42 -11.00
CA LEU A 96 -5.68 10.04 -10.01
C LEU A 96 -6.03 8.71 -9.32
N ALA A 97 -7.27 8.57 -8.85
CA ALA A 97 -7.73 7.35 -8.19
C ALA A 97 -7.64 6.14 -9.13
N MET A 98 -8.14 6.25 -10.36
CA MET A 98 -8.07 5.17 -11.36
C MET A 98 -6.62 4.80 -11.71
N ALA A 99 -5.74 5.78 -11.91
CA ALA A 99 -4.33 5.52 -12.16
C ALA A 99 -3.67 4.81 -10.97
N GLY A 100 -3.98 5.25 -9.75
CA GLY A 100 -3.56 4.59 -8.52
C GLY A 100 -4.03 3.14 -8.46
N MET A 101 -5.32 2.88 -8.74
CA MET A 101 -5.90 1.54 -8.78
C MET A 101 -5.19 0.62 -9.78
N VAL A 102 -4.92 1.12 -11.00
CA VAL A 102 -4.19 0.36 -12.03
C VAL A 102 -2.79 0.01 -11.56
N VAL A 103 -2.05 0.98 -10.99
CA VAL A 103 -0.72 0.71 -10.42
C VAL A 103 -0.81 -0.30 -9.28
N GLY A 104 -1.83 -0.18 -8.42
CA GLY A 104 -2.12 -1.14 -7.35
C GLY A 104 -2.29 -2.57 -7.88
N LEU A 105 -3.10 -2.76 -8.93
CA LEU A 105 -3.28 -4.07 -9.56
C LEU A 105 -2.00 -4.63 -10.17
N VAL A 106 -1.17 -3.78 -10.79
CA VAL A 106 0.13 -4.20 -11.31
C VAL A 106 1.03 -4.68 -10.18
N VAL A 107 1.09 -3.94 -9.07
CA VAL A 107 1.84 -4.35 -7.87
C VAL A 107 1.30 -5.65 -7.32
N TRP A 108 -0.02 -5.82 -7.23
CA TRP A 108 -0.65 -7.06 -6.80
C TRP A 108 -0.22 -8.25 -7.65
N LEU A 109 -0.27 -8.13 -8.98
CA LEU A 109 0.13 -9.21 -9.89
C LEU A 109 1.59 -9.60 -9.68
N ILE A 110 2.48 -8.61 -9.60
CA ILE A 110 3.92 -8.82 -9.38
C ILE A 110 4.18 -9.48 -8.02
N MET A 111 3.53 -9.00 -6.96
CA MET A 111 3.74 -9.51 -5.61
C MET A 111 3.13 -10.89 -5.41
N GLN A 112 1.88 -11.10 -5.81
CA GLN A 112 1.15 -12.36 -5.60
C GLN A 112 1.70 -13.51 -6.44
N TYR A 113 2.06 -13.25 -7.69
CA TYR A 113 2.41 -14.32 -8.64
C TYR A 113 3.91 -14.38 -8.97
N GLY A 114 4.68 -13.35 -8.64
CA GLY A 114 6.13 -13.32 -8.78
C GLY A 114 6.83 -13.37 -7.43
N VAL A 115 6.96 -12.22 -6.77
CA VAL A 115 7.83 -12.02 -5.61
C VAL A 115 7.49 -12.97 -4.46
N TRP A 116 6.23 -13.00 -4.02
CA TRP A 116 5.86 -13.75 -2.83
C TRP A 116 6.01 -15.26 -3.04
N LYS A 117 5.69 -15.79 -4.22
CA LYS A 117 5.90 -17.20 -4.54
C LYS A 117 7.38 -17.61 -4.47
N VAL A 118 8.28 -16.73 -4.87
CA VAL A 118 9.72 -16.98 -4.84
C VAL A 118 10.28 -16.87 -3.42
N VAL A 119 9.86 -15.87 -2.66
CA VAL A 119 10.34 -15.63 -1.29
C VAL A 119 9.74 -16.63 -0.30
N ASP A 120 8.45 -16.93 -0.45
CA ASP A 120 7.68 -17.73 0.49
C ASP A 120 6.42 -18.34 -0.15
N ALA A 121 6.62 -19.46 -0.86
CA ALA A 121 5.55 -20.15 -1.56
C ALA A 121 4.44 -20.66 -0.63
N GLU A 122 4.74 -20.95 0.63
CA GLU A 122 3.76 -21.42 1.62
C GLU A 122 2.84 -20.28 2.05
N ALA A 123 3.41 -19.15 2.45
CA ALA A 123 2.61 -17.99 2.81
C ALA A 123 1.79 -17.45 1.61
N ALA A 124 2.36 -17.48 0.41
CA ALA A 124 1.67 -17.06 -0.82
C ALA A 124 0.44 -17.94 -1.14
N ARG A 125 0.46 -19.23 -0.79
CA ARG A 125 -0.69 -20.15 -0.95
C ARG A 125 -1.76 -19.95 0.12
N ALA A 126 -1.36 -19.56 1.33
CA ALA A 126 -2.27 -19.34 2.44
C ALA A 126 -3.11 -18.05 2.28
N PHE A 127 -2.61 -17.06 1.54
CA PHE A 127 -3.33 -15.80 1.33
C PHE A 127 -4.40 -15.91 0.22
N THR A 128 -5.60 -15.38 0.46
CA THR A 128 -6.69 -15.36 -0.52
C THR A 128 -6.45 -14.31 -1.63
N PRO A 129 -6.24 -14.69 -2.91
CA PRO A 129 -5.75 -13.75 -3.93
C PRO A 129 -6.66 -12.55 -4.23
N TRP A 130 -7.99 -12.74 -4.25
CA TRP A 130 -8.92 -11.65 -4.53
C TRP A 130 -8.96 -10.60 -3.41
N VAL A 131 -8.79 -11.02 -2.15
CA VAL A 131 -8.69 -10.12 -1.00
C VAL A 131 -7.48 -9.22 -1.16
N PHE A 132 -6.35 -9.80 -1.62
CA PHE A 132 -5.11 -9.07 -1.86
C PHE A 132 -5.26 -8.10 -3.04
N ALA A 133 -5.98 -8.49 -4.09
CA ALA A 133 -6.25 -7.64 -5.26
C ALA A 133 -7.06 -6.40 -4.87
N VAL A 134 -8.15 -6.58 -4.12
CA VAL A 134 -8.98 -5.46 -3.64
C VAL A 134 -8.20 -4.57 -2.67
N GLY A 135 -7.41 -5.17 -1.77
CA GLY A 135 -6.52 -4.41 -0.88
C GLY A 135 -5.55 -3.51 -1.67
N HIS A 136 -4.98 -4.00 -2.76
CA HIS A 136 -4.10 -3.21 -3.63
C HIS A 136 -4.83 -2.13 -4.43
N LEU A 137 -6.05 -2.38 -4.90
CA LEU A 137 -6.89 -1.36 -5.50
C LEU A 137 -7.11 -0.19 -4.54
N MET A 138 -7.47 -0.50 -3.29
CA MET A 138 -7.67 0.49 -2.24
C MET A 138 -6.38 1.24 -1.89
N TYR A 139 -5.27 0.49 -1.72
CA TYR A 139 -3.93 1.06 -1.51
C TYR A 139 -3.59 2.09 -2.60
N GLY A 140 -3.73 1.70 -3.86
CA GLY A 140 -3.39 2.53 -5.01
C GLY A 140 -4.24 3.79 -5.09
N ALA A 141 -5.56 3.65 -4.96
CA ALA A 141 -6.50 4.77 -4.97
C ALA A 141 -6.19 5.78 -3.86
N VAL A 142 -6.10 5.31 -2.61
CA VAL A 142 -5.86 6.16 -1.44
C VAL A 142 -4.51 6.86 -1.54
N THR A 143 -3.47 6.13 -1.88
CA THR A 143 -2.11 6.69 -2.02
C THR A 143 -2.09 7.80 -3.07
N ALA A 144 -2.66 7.57 -4.26
CA ALA A 144 -2.71 8.57 -5.33
C ALA A 144 -3.50 9.82 -4.94
N LEU A 145 -4.65 9.66 -4.26
CA LEU A 145 -5.47 10.77 -3.78
C LEU A 145 -4.76 11.61 -2.71
N VAL A 146 -4.07 10.98 -1.76
CA VAL A 146 -3.31 11.69 -0.71
C VAL A 146 -2.12 12.46 -1.31
N VAL A 147 -1.45 11.89 -2.32
CA VAL A 147 -0.40 12.61 -3.07
C VAL A 147 -0.99 13.83 -3.79
N GLY A 148 -2.10 13.66 -4.50
CA GLY A 148 -2.74 14.71 -5.30
C GLY A 148 -3.28 15.88 -4.50
N THR A 149 -3.99 15.61 -3.39
CA THR A 149 -4.59 16.63 -2.52
C THR A 149 -3.53 17.55 -1.90
N ARG A 150 -2.45 16.98 -1.37
CA ARG A 150 -1.33 17.76 -0.78
C ARG A 150 -0.57 18.60 -1.80
N ALA A 151 -0.59 18.23 -3.08
CA ALA A 151 0.02 19.01 -4.15
C ALA A 151 -0.90 20.17 -4.62
N ALA A 152 -2.22 20.02 -4.49
CA ALA A 152 -3.17 21.10 -4.78
C ALA A 152 -3.09 22.21 -3.71
N THR A 153 -3.12 21.85 -2.42
CA THR A 153 -3.07 22.81 -1.31
C THR A 153 -1.85 23.73 -1.36
N ARG A 154 -0.65 23.19 -1.65
CA ARG A 154 0.57 24.03 -1.74
C ARG A 154 0.52 25.05 -2.87
N ARG A 155 -0.03 24.69 -4.04
CA ARG A 155 -0.13 25.62 -5.17
C ARG A 155 -1.03 26.80 -4.84
N ALA A 156 -2.13 26.54 -4.12
CA ALA A 156 -3.02 27.60 -3.65
C ALA A 156 -2.31 28.54 -2.65
N SER A 157 -1.55 27.99 -1.69
CA SER A 157 -0.80 28.81 -0.71
C SER A 157 0.29 29.67 -1.35
N THR A 158 1.04 29.15 -2.34
CA THR A 158 2.06 29.93 -3.05
C THR A 158 1.44 31.05 -3.89
N ALA A 159 0.29 30.81 -4.53
CA ALA A 159 -0.39 31.84 -5.31
C ALA A 159 -0.90 33.01 -4.45
N GLN A 160 -1.42 32.71 -3.24
CA GLN A 160 -1.89 33.74 -2.30
C GLN A 160 -0.75 34.58 -1.70
N GLY A 161 0.44 34.00 -1.51
CA GLY A 161 1.62 34.71 -1.01
C GLY A 161 2.31 35.62 -2.02
N LEU A 162 2.01 35.49 -3.32
CA LEU A 162 2.52 36.38 -4.38
C LEU A 162 1.58 37.58 -4.67
N SER A 163 0.37 37.55 -4.12
CA SER A 163 -0.64 38.62 -4.26
C SER A 163 -0.71 39.59 -3.07
N ALA A 164 0.17 39.41 -2.08
CA ALA A 164 0.33 40.28 -0.90
C ALA A 164 1.67 41.02 -1.00
#